data_AF-A0A4Y2AH89-F1
#
_entry.id   AF-A0A4Y2AH89-F1
#
_cell.length_a   1.000
_cell.length_b   1.000
_cell.length_c   1.000
_cell.angle_alpha   90.00
_cell.angle_beta   90.00
_cell.angle_gamma   90.00
#
_symmetry.space_group_name_H-M   'P 1'
#
loop_
_entity.id
_entity.type
_entity.pdbx_description
1 polymer ?
#
loop_
_entity_poly.entity_id
_entity_poly.type
_entity_poly.pdbx_seq_one_letter_code
_entity_poly.pdbx_strand_id
1 'polypeptide(L)'
;MPETGPLTRSMDKQFEKLFAMMAEMKAGQEEMRSGQERMEKGQEEMKGMIDKVKGEVQRKVDEVEKKVQMKIEDAKSKVKGKIEEVEHKVQGKIDDIERRLSELEDRPYSFLASPEFMHPRPTIKSLTFDGQTSWTVFKTQFDVVSSTNGLTDFVKASQLMTSLRGSAVKVLQGIPADRLTDLITIKKALESRFGDSHLMQFYRTELRTRSQEKAFKHWLPLWNDS
;
A
#
# COMPACT_ATOMS: atom_id res chain seq x y z
N MET A 1 20.43 -117.37 -14.50
CA MET A 1 20.08 -115.94 -14.41
C MET A 1 18.82 -115.76 -15.25
N PRO A 2 17.68 -115.30 -14.72
CA PRO A 2 16.51 -115.11 -15.58
C PRO A 2 16.72 -113.81 -16.36
N GLU A 3 16.75 -113.93 -17.69
CA GLU A 3 16.71 -112.77 -18.58
C GLU A 3 15.31 -112.15 -18.53
N THR A 4 15.25 -110.89 -18.11
CA THR A 4 14.04 -110.07 -18.16
C THR A 4 13.82 -109.60 -19.61
N GLY A 5 12.65 -109.90 -20.18
CA GLY A 5 12.34 -109.61 -21.58
C GLY A 5 12.20 -108.10 -21.92
N PRO A 6 12.10 -107.73 -23.21
CA PRO A 6 12.10 -106.34 -23.68
C PRO A 6 10.99 -105.45 -23.08
N LEU A 7 9.85 -106.05 -22.71
CA LEU A 7 8.68 -105.38 -22.15
C LEU A 7 8.90 -104.82 -20.73
N THR A 8 9.61 -105.56 -19.85
CA THR A 8 9.85 -105.11 -18.47
C THR A 8 10.79 -103.89 -18.44
N ARG A 9 11.80 -103.89 -19.33
CA ARG A 9 12.77 -102.79 -19.47
C ARG A 9 12.14 -101.48 -20.00
N SER A 10 11.04 -101.58 -20.75
CA SER A 10 10.30 -100.41 -21.26
C SER A 10 9.43 -99.78 -20.17
N MET A 11 8.82 -100.59 -19.30
CA MET A 11 8.04 -100.10 -18.16
C MET A 11 8.94 -99.34 -17.17
N ASP A 12 10.12 -99.88 -16.86
CA ASP A 12 11.09 -99.23 -15.97
C ASP A 12 11.50 -97.84 -16.47
N LYS A 13 11.75 -97.68 -17.78
CA LYS A 13 12.08 -96.38 -18.38
C LYS A 13 10.95 -95.34 -18.26
N GLN A 14 9.69 -95.76 -18.28
CA GLN A 14 8.57 -94.84 -18.09
C GLN A 14 8.41 -94.40 -16.64
N PHE A 15 8.64 -95.30 -15.67
CA PHE A 15 8.65 -94.96 -14.26
C PHE A 15 9.79 -93.99 -13.92
N GLU A 16 11.01 -94.22 -14.43
CA GLU A 16 12.13 -93.29 -14.25
C GLU A 16 11.83 -91.88 -14.81
N LYS A 17 11.20 -91.79 -15.98
CA LYS A 17 10.78 -90.50 -16.54
C LYS A 17 9.73 -89.79 -15.67
N LEU A 18 8.81 -90.55 -15.07
CA LEU A 18 7.81 -90.01 -14.14
C LEU A 18 8.46 -89.51 -12.84
N PHE A 19 9.44 -90.24 -12.28
CA PHE A 19 10.20 -89.80 -11.12
C PHE A 19 11.02 -88.54 -11.37
N ALA A 20 11.68 -88.44 -12.54
CA ALA A 20 12.39 -87.23 -12.94
C ALA A 20 11.44 -86.02 -13.03
N MET A 21 10.25 -86.20 -13.62
CA MET A 21 9.24 -85.14 -13.71
C MET A 21 8.72 -84.71 -12.33
N MET A 22 8.50 -85.65 -11.41
CA MET A 22 8.12 -85.33 -10.03
C MET A 22 9.23 -84.60 -9.27
N ALA A 23 10.50 -84.96 -9.49
CA ALA A 23 11.64 -84.29 -8.89
C ALA A 23 11.76 -82.84 -9.39
N GLU A 24 11.61 -82.59 -10.70
CA GLU A 24 11.61 -81.24 -11.28
C GLU A 24 10.44 -80.40 -10.77
N MET A 25 9.24 -80.96 -10.69
CA MET A 25 8.07 -80.27 -10.15
C MET A 25 8.29 -79.86 -8.69
N LYS A 26 8.87 -80.76 -7.89
CA LYS A 26 9.17 -80.49 -6.48
C LYS A 26 10.27 -79.43 -6.33
N ALA A 27 11.32 -79.48 -7.15
CA ALA A 27 12.37 -78.47 -7.17
C ALA A 27 11.83 -77.09 -7.57
N GLY A 28 10.98 -77.02 -8.60
CA GLY A 28 10.33 -75.77 -9.01
C GLY A 28 9.39 -75.20 -7.94
N GLN A 29 8.68 -76.06 -7.21
CA GLN A 29 7.84 -75.65 -6.08
C GLN A 29 8.68 -75.12 -4.91
N GLU A 30 9.81 -75.76 -4.60
CA GLU A 30 10.75 -75.28 -3.57
C GLU A 30 11.41 -73.95 -3.96
N GLU A 31 11.80 -73.76 -5.23
CA GLU A 31 12.30 -72.46 -5.72
C GLU A 31 11.25 -71.35 -5.61
N MET A 32 10.00 -71.63 -5.98
CA MET A 32 8.92 -70.65 -5.87
C MET A 32 8.68 -70.25 -4.40
N ARG A 33 8.72 -71.22 -3.49
CA ARG A 33 8.61 -70.97 -2.05
C ARG A 33 9.78 -70.14 -1.52
N SER A 34 11.01 -70.45 -1.91
CA SER A 34 12.20 -69.68 -1.55
C SER A 34 12.16 -68.26 -2.13
N GLY A 35 11.69 -68.10 -3.37
CA GLY A 35 11.50 -66.81 -4.01
C GLY A 35 10.48 -65.93 -3.28
N GLN A 36 9.37 -66.52 -2.84
CA GLN A 36 8.36 -65.84 -2.03
C GLN A 36 8.94 -65.39 -0.68
N GLU A 37 9.67 -66.26 0.02
CA GLU A 37 10.29 -65.91 1.31
C GLU A 37 11.32 -64.78 1.17
N ARG A 38 12.14 -64.78 0.10
CA ARG A 38 13.07 -63.68 -0.20
C ARG A 38 12.34 -62.37 -0.48
N MET A 39 11.20 -62.43 -1.18
CA MET A 39 10.39 -61.26 -1.47
C MET A 39 9.76 -60.68 -0.19
N GLU A 40 9.20 -61.54 0.66
CA GLU A 40 8.63 -61.14 1.97
C GLU A 40 9.71 -60.49 2.86
N LYS A 41 10.89 -61.11 2.95
CA LYS A 41 12.02 -60.55 3.69
C LYS A 41 12.46 -59.18 3.13
N GLY A 42 12.54 -59.07 1.80
CA GLY A 42 12.89 -57.79 1.15
C GLY A 42 11.86 -56.69 1.41
N GLN A 43 10.56 -57.04 1.47
CA GLN A 43 9.49 -56.10 1.83
C GLN A 43 9.60 -55.67 3.30
N GLU A 44 9.93 -56.58 4.21
CA GLU A 44 10.10 -56.28 5.63
C GLU A 44 11.32 -55.36 5.88
N GLU A 45 12.44 -55.63 5.22
CA GLU A 45 13.63 -54.76 5.27
C GLU A 45 13.31 -53.35 4.74
N MET A 46 12.61 -53.26 3.62
CA MET A 46 12.21 -51.98 3.03
C MET A 46 11.27 -51.20 3.95
N LYS A 47 10.30 -51.88 4.57
CA LYS A 47 9.42 -51.29 5.58
C LYS A 47 10.20 -50.76 6.78
N GLY A 48 11.17 -51.54 7.29
CA GLY A 48 12.03 -51.12 8.39
C GLY A 48 12.87 -49.88 8.05
N MET A 49 13.39 -49.79 6.82
CA MET A 49 14.09 -48.58 6.36
C MET A 49 13.17 -47.38 6.29
N ILE A 50 11.95 -47.54 5.77
CA ILE A 50 10.94 -46.48 5.70
C ILE A 50 10.59 -45.97 7.10
N ASP A 51 10.37 -46.87 8.06
CA ASP A 51 10.04 -46.50 9.44
C ASP A 51 11.20 -45.75 10.11
N LYS A 52 12.45 -46.19 9.87
CA LYS A 52 13.64 -45.50 10.37
C LYS A 52 13.76 -44.09 9.78
N VAL A 53 13.64 -43.95 8.46
CA VAL A 53 13.71 -42.65 7.78
C VAL A 53 12.59 -41.73 8.27
N LYS A 54 11.36 -42.25 8.40
CA LYS A 54 10.22 -41.50 8.93
C LYS A 54 10.51 -40.99 10.35
N GLY A 55 11.08 -41.84 11.22
CA GLY A 55 11.44 -41.44 12.58
C GLY A 55 12.58 -40.42 12.64
N GLU A 56 13.56 -40.47 11.72
CA GLU A 56 14.61 -39.45 11.62
C GLU A 56 14.08 -38.11 11.09
N VAL A 57 13.22 -38.15 10.07
CA VAL A 57 12.57 -36.95 9.53
C VAL A 57 11.72 -36.28 10.61
N GLN A 58 10.89 -37.04 11.33
CA GLN A 58 10.06 -36.49 12.40
C GLN A 58 10.92 -35.82 13.49
N ARG A 59 11.99 -36.47 13.94
CA ARG A 59 12.92 -35.88 14.93
C ARG A 59 13.55 -34.58 14.46
N LYS A 60 13.98 -34.51 13.19
CA LYS A 60 14.55 -33.28 12.62
C LYS A 60 13.51 -32.17 12.51
N VAL A 61 12.27 -32.51 12.15
CA VAL A 61 11.15 -31.55 12.11
C VAL A 61 10.91 -30.97 13.50
N ASP A 62 10.79 -31.82 14.53
CA ASP A 62 10.55 -31.39 15.91
C ASP A 62 11.71 -30.50 16.44
N GLU A 63 12.96 -30.83 16.08
CA GLU A 63 14.13 -30.02 16.45
C GLU A 63 14.12 -28.63 15.79
N VAL A 64 13.81 -28.58 14.48
CA VAL A 64 13.69 -27.33 13.74
C VAL A 64 12.55 -26.49 14.30
N GLU A 65 11.41 -27.09 14.60
CA GLU A 65 10.26 -26.40 15.19
C GLU A 65 10.63 -25.74 16.53
N LYS A 66 11.28 -26.48 17.43
CA LYS A 66 11.78 -25.93 18.71
C LYS A 66 12.76 -24.78 18.51
N LYS A 67 13.72 -24.93 17.59
CA LYS A 67 14.70 -23.85 17.27
C LYS A 67 14.01 -22.60 16.74
N VAL A 68 12.99 -22.76 15.89
CA VAL A 68 12.21 -21.64 15.34
C VAL A 68 11.41 -20.95 16.45
N GLN A 69 10.71 -21.71 17.30
CA GLN A 69 9.97 -21.14 18.43
C GLN A 69 10.86 -20.34 19.37
N MET A 70 12.04 -20.86 19.74
CA MET A 70 13.00 -20.14 20.58
C MET A 70 13.46 -18.82 19.95
N LYS A 71 13.79 -18.82 18.65
CA LYS A 71 14.20 -17.59 17.95
C LYS A 71 13.08 -16.55 17.87
N ILE A 72 11.84 -17.00 17.69
CA ILE A 72 10.68 -16.10 17.66
C ILE A 72 10.48 -15.45 19.02
N GLU A 73 10.53 -16.21 20.12
CA GLU A 73 10.38 -15.65 21.47
C GLU A 73 11.54 -14.72 21.87
N ASP A 74 12.78 -15.07 21.51
CA ASP A 74 13.94 -14.18 21.70
C ASP A 74 13.76 -12.86 20.95
N ALA A 75 13.43 -12.93 19.65
CA ALA A 75 13.18 -11.74 18.83
C ALA A 75 12.03 -10.89 19.40
N LYS A 76 10.94 -11.52 19.84
CA LYS A 76 9.78 -10.86 20.45
C LYS A 76 10.17 -10.13 21.74
N SER A 77 10.95 -10.77 22.61
CA SER A 77 11.42 -10.14 23.85
C SER A 77 12.32 -8.92 23.57
N LYS A 78 13.23 -9.04 22.59
CA LYS A 78 14.13 -7.95 22.18
C LYS A 78 13.38 -6.77 21.57
N VAL A 79 12.37 -7.04 20.75
CA VAL A 79 11.51 -6.00 20.17
C VAL A 79 10.70 -5.31 21.27
N LYS A 80 10.09 -6.09 22.19
CA LYS A 80 9.34 -5.55 23.31
C LYS A 80 10.20 -4.61 24.18
N GLY A 81 11.40 -5.03 24.56
CA GLY A 81 12.30 -4.18 25.37
C GLY A 81 12.72 -2.89 24.67
N LYS A 82 12.94 -2.93 23.34
CA LYS A 82 13.23 -1.71 22.56
C LYS A 82 12.04 -0.75 22.51
N ILE A 83 10.82 -1.27 22.44
CA ILE A 83 9.60 -0.46 22.45
C ILE A 83 9.46 0.22 23.81
N GLU A 84 9.59 -0.52 24.92
CA GLU A 84 9.54 0.01 26.27
C GLU A 84 10.60 1.10 26.51
N GLU A 85 11.84 0.90 26.01
CA GLU A 85 12.90 1.91 26.10
C GLU A 85 12.54 3.20 25.33
N VAL A 86 11.97 3.06 24.13
CA VAL A 86 11.53 4.20 23.31
C VAL A 86 10.36 4.92 23.98
N GLU A 87 9.39 4.20 24.53
CA GLU A 87 8.28 4.76 25.28
C GLU A 87 8.77 5.59 26.46
N HIS A 88 9.67 5.05 27.29
CA HIS A 88 10.27 5.79 28.41
C HIS A 88 11.02 7.05 27.94
N LYS A 89 11.78 6.98 26.84
CA LYS A 89 12.50 8.14 26.29
C LYS A 89 11.56 9.21 25.75
N VAL A 90 10.47 8.82 25.10
CA VAL A 90 9.45 9.75 24.59
C VAL A 90 8.70 10.38 25.74
N GLN A 91 8.26 9.60 26.72
CA GLN A 91 7.58 10.11 27.91
C GLN A 91 8.45 11.13 28.65
N GLY A 92 9.72 10.84 28.92
CA GLY A 92 10.62 11.79 29.57
C GLY A 92 10.83 13.09 28.79
N LYS A 93 10.79 13.06 27.45
CA LYS A 93 10.82 14.29 26.63
C LYS A 93 9.50 15.06 26.68
N ILE A 94 8.37 14.37 26.75
CA ILE A 94 7.06 15.00 26.93
C ILE A 94 7.01 15.68 28.29
N ASP A 95 7.41 14.99 29.36
CA ASP A 95 7.45 15.54 30.72
C ASP A 95 8.34 16.81 30.80
N ASP A 96 9.48 16.81 30.11
CA ASP A 96 10.36 17.99 30.02
C ASP A 96 9.70 19.16 29.28
N ILE A 97 9.00 18.87 28.16
CA ILE A 97 8.27 19.89 27.39
C ILE A 97 7.11 20.45 28.21
N GLU A 98 6.34 19.60 28.89
CA GLU A 98 5.23 20.02 29.76
C GLU A 98 5.73 20.95 30.86
N ARG A 99 6.83 20.57 31.54
CA ARG A 99 7.48 21.44 32.55
C ARG A 99 7.89 22.79 31.97
N ARG A 100 8.56 22.82 30.82
CA ARG A 100 8.98 24.06 30.15
C ARG A 100 7.81 24.91 29.70
N LEU A 101 6.69 24.28 29.32
CA LEU A 101 5.47 24.98 28.94
C LEU A 101 4.84 25.64 30.17
N SER A 102 4.77 24.95 31.31
CA SER A 102 4.32 25.53 32.58
C SER A 102 5.19 26.71 33.02
N GLU A 103 6.52 26.60 32.93
CA GLU A 103 7.44 27.71 33.23
C GLU A 103 7.22 28.94 32.34
N LEU A 104 6.80 28.74 31.08
CA LEU A 104 6.45 29.83 30.16
C LEU A 104 5.07 30.42 30.44
N GLU A 105 4.11 29.61 30.89
CA GLU A 105 2.75 30.04 31.23
C GLU A 105 2.71 30.83 32.54
N ASP A 106 3.49 30.41 33.54
CA ASP A 106 3.64 31.10 34.83
C ASP A 106 4.53 32.35 34.76
N ARG A 107 5.22 32.59 33.65
CA ARG A 107 6.02 33.80 33.46
C ARG A 107 5.09 35.01 33.36
N PRO A 108 5.14 35.97 34.31
CA PRO A 108 4.36 37.19 34.19
C PRO A 108 4.80 37.93 32.92
N TYR A 109 3.81 38.34 32.14
CA TYR A 109 3.76 39.09 30.87
C TYR A 109 4.77 40.28 30.70
N SER A 110 6.05 40.09 31.00
CA SER A 110 7.10 41.12 30.94
C SER A 110 7.80 41.17 29.57
N PHE A 111 7.51 40.20 28.69
CA PHE A 111 8.10 40.13 27.35
C PHE A 111 7.45 41.07 26.32
N LEU A 112 6.28 41.63 26.63
CA LEU A 112 5.64 42.67 25.80
C LEU A 112 6.07 44.10 26.16
N ALA A 113 6.92 44.27 27.17
CA ALA A 113 7.46 45.58 27.58
C ALA A 113 8.76 45.95 26.84
N SER A 114 9.13 45.22 25.78
CA SER A 114 10.22 45.64 24.88
C SER A 114 9.71 46.70 23.89
N PRO A 115 10.33 47.89 23.82
CA PRO A 115 9.97 48.93 22.85
C PRO A 115 10.02 48.48 21.38
N GLU A 116 10.74 47.40 21.07
CA GLU A 116 10.86 46.83 19.71
C GLU A 116 9.56 46.21 19.17
N PHE A 117 8.60 45.84 20.02
CA PHE A 117 7.27 45.36 19.57
C PHE A 117 6.22 46.47 19.49
N MET A 118 6.58 47.71 19.83
CA MET A 118 5.74 48.91 19.67
C MET A 118 5.87 49.55 18.28
N HIS A 119 6.39 48.82 17.29
CA HIS A 119 6.23 49.24 15.91
C HIS A 119 4.77 49.00 15.52
N PRO A 120 4.01 50.04 15.10
CA PRO A 120 2.70 49.82 14.52
C PRO A 120 2.88 48.81 13.40
N ARG A 121 2.29 47.62 13.59
CA ARG A 121 2.24 46.57 12.57
C ARG A 121 1.83 47.25 11.28
N PRO A 122 2.64 47.20 10.19
CA PRO A 122 2.29 47.86 8.96
C PRO A 122 0.88 47.41 8.60
N THR A 123 -0.06 48.35 8.59
CA THR A 123 -1.42 48.07 8.15
C THR A 123 -1.30 47.84 6.66
N ILE A 124 -1.06 46.59 6.27
CA ILE A 124 -1.03 46.20 4.87
C ILE A 124 -2.39 46.59 4.33
N LYS A 125 -2.42 47.60 3.46
CA LYS A 125 -3.64 48.00 2.76
C LYS A 125 -4.23 46.73 2.16
N SER A 126 -5.46 46.40 2.56
CA SER A 126 -6.13 45.19 2.11
C SER A 126 -6.19 45.23 0.59
N LEU A 127 -5.40 44.36 -0.06
CA LEU A 127 -5.47 44.19 -1.50
C LEU A 127 -6.89 43.66 -1.80
N THR A 128 -7.55 44.21 -2.80
CA THR A 128 -8.92 43.78 -3.14
C THR A 128 -8.90 43.06 -4.48
N PHE A 129 -9.66 41.97 -4.58
CA PHE A 129 -9.86 41.22 -5.82
C PHE A 129 -11.34 41.05 -6.09
N ASP A 130 -11.85 41.73 -7.12
CA ASP A 130 -13.24 41.68 -7.56
C ASP A 130 -13.44 40.82 -8.83
N GLY A 131 -12.34 40.37 -9.44
CA GLY A 131 -12.31 39.62 -10.68
C GLY A 131 -12.14 40.47 -11.95
N GLN A 132 -11.91 41.79 -11.84
CA GLN A 132 -11.62 42.66 -13.00
C GLN A 132 -10.15 42.63 -13.42
N THR A 133 -9.23 42.55 -12.46
CA THR A 133 -7.81 42.37 -12.73
C THR A 133 -7.51 40.90 -13.04
N SER A 134 -6.48 40.63 -13.84
CA SER A 134 -6.05 39.24 -14.07
C SER A 134 -5.68 38.60 -12.74
N TRP A 135 -6.21 37.39 -12.50
CA TRP A 135 -5.93 36.60 -11.31
C TRP A 135 -4.42 36.39 -11.12
N THR A 136 -3.68 36.17 -12.20
CA THR A 136 -2.22 36.00 -12.19
C THR A 136 -1.51 37.21 -11.58
N VAL A 137 -1.92 38.42 -11.99
CA VAL A 137 -1.35 39.68 -11.47
C VAL A 137 -1.65 39.85 -9.98
N PHE A 138 -2.90 39.63 -9.57
CA PHE A 138 -3.29 39.72 -8.16
C PHE A 138 -2.55 38.68 -7.31
N LYS A 139 -2.45 37.43 -7.77
CA LYS A 139 -1.78 36.33 -7.09
C LYS A 139 -0.29 36.63 -6.86
N THR A 140 0.40 37.16 -7.87
CA THR A 140 1.80 37.58 -7.74
C THR A 140 1.95 38.70 -6.72
N GLN A 141 1.11 39.74 -6.77
CA GLN A 141 1.18 40.84 -5.81
C GLN A 141 0.89 40.38 -4.37
N PHE A 142 -0.12 39.50 -4.21
CA PHE A 142 -0.46 38.89 -2.93
C PHE A 142 0.69 38.04 -2.37
N ASP A 143 1.33 37.23 -3.21
CA ASP A 143 2.43 36.35 -2.81
C ASP A 143 3.68 37.14 -2.41
N VAL A 144 4.01 38.22 -3.13
CA VAL A 144 5.10 39.15 -2.75
C VAL A 144 4.82 39.77 -1.38
N VAL A 145 3.63 40.34 -1.19
CA VAL A 145 3.24 41.01 0.07
C VAL A 145 3.18 40.03 1.24
N SER A 146 2.74 38.79 1.02
CA SER A 146 2.67 37.79 2.09
C SER A 146 4.04 37.24 2.48
N SER A 147 4.96 37.12 1.51
CA SER A 147 6.31 36.59 1.73
C SER A 147 7.21 37.59 2.48
N THR A 148 7.10 38.88 2.19
CA THR A 148 7.85 39.93 2.93
C THR A 148 7.47 40.02 4.40
N ASN A 149 6.29 39.51 4.77
CA ASN A 149 5.76 39.55 6.13
C ASN A 149 5.85 38.21 6.86
N GLY A 150 6.50 37.19 6.27
CA GLY A 150 6.69 35.88 6.91
C GLY A 150 5.40 35.18 7.35
N LEU A 151 4.28 35.44 6.66
CA LEU A 151 2.97 34.93 7.08
C LEU A 151 2.89 33.42 6.92
N THR A 152 2.26 32.74 7.88
CA THR A 152 1.91 31.32 7.78
C THR A 152 0.78 31.11 6.78
N ASP A 153 0.70 29.92 6.18
CA ASP A 153 -0.28 29.65 5.12
C ASP A 153 -1.74 29.79 5.58
N PHE A 154 -2.00 29.52 6.86
CA PHE A 154 -3.30 29.77 7.50
C PHE A 154 -3.67 31.26 7.50
N VAL A 155 -2.73 32.13 7.88
CA VAL A 155 -2.93 33.59 7.89
C VAL A 155 -3.08 34.12 6.46
N LYS A 156 -2.31 33.57 5.51
CA LYS A 156 -2.45 33.88 4.08
C LYS A 156 -3.82 33.49 3.54
N ALA A 157 -4.36 32.32 3.90
CA ALA A 157 -5.69 31.89 3.46
C ALA A 157 -6.78 32.85 3.96
N SER A 158 -6.72 33.22 5.24
CA SER A 158 -7.65 34.17 5.85
C SER A 158 -7.56 35.56 5.20
N GLN A 159 -6.35 36.04 4.93
CA GLN A 159 -6.13 37.32 4.26
C GLN A 159 -6.61 37.29 2.81
N LEU A 160 -6.37 36.20 2.08
CA LEU A 160 -6.87 36.01 0.72
C LEU A 160 -8.39 36.05 0.69
N MET A 161 -9.07 35.35 1.60
CA MET A 161 -10.53 35.38 1.71
C MET A 161 -11.07 36.79 1.97
N THR A 162 -10.46 37.51 2.91
CA THR A 162 -10.89 38.88 3.25
C THR A 162 -10.58 39.90 2.15
N SER A 163 -9.65 39.59 1.26
CA SER A 163 -9.34 40.37 0.05
C SER A 163 -10.37 40.19 -1.08
N LEU A 164 -11.12 39.08 -1.11
CA LEU A 164 -12.10 38.85 -2.18
C LEU A 164 -13.30 39.80 -2.06
N ARG A 165 -13.76 40.32 -3.20
CA ARG A 165 -14.97 41.14 -3.35
C ARG A 165 -15.78 40.69 -4.56
N GLY A 166 -17.05 41.10 -4.61
CA GLY A 166 -17.91 40.91 -5.79
C GLY A 166 -17.98 39.48 -6.31
N SER A 167 -17.66 39.29 -7.60
CA SER A 167 -17.71 37.99 -8.29
C SER A 167 -16.74 36.98 -7.71
N ALA A 168 -15.62 37.43 -7.15
CA ALA A 168 -14.59 36.56 -6.60
C ALA A 168 -15.01 35.86 -5.30
N VAL A 169 -15.80 36.52 -4.45
CA VAL A 169 -16.33 35.92 -3.20
C VAL A 169 -17.25 34.75 -3.52
N LYS A 170 -17.97 34.79 -4.64
CA LYS A 170 -18.91 33.72 -5.03
C LYS A 170 -18.21 32.38 -5.26
N VAL A 171 -16.90 32.38 -5.55
CA VAL A 171 -16.10 31.14 -5.67
C VAL A 171 -16.06 30.37 -4.35
N LEU A 172 -16.14 31.07 -3.21
CA LEU A 172 -16.11 30.45 -1.89
C LEU A 172 -17.35 29.58 -1.62
N GLN A 173 -18.47 29.82 -2.30
CA GLN A 173 -19.70 29.01 -2.14
C GLN A 173 -19.53 27.58 -2.65
N GLY A 174 -18.56 27.33 -3.55
CA GLY A 174 -18.25 25.99 -4.07
C GLY A 174 -17.22 25.22 -3.25
N ILE A 175 -16.69 25.80 -2.17
CA ILE A 175 -15.65 25.21 -1.33
C ILE A 175 -16.28 24.79 0.01
N PRO A 176 -16.08 23.56 0.47
CA PRO A 176 -16.59 23.12 1.76
C PRO A 176 -15.87 23.84 2.91
N ALA A 177 -16.58 24.08 4.01
CA ALA A 177 -16.12 24.97 5.10
C ALA A 177 -14.82 24.51 5.78
N ASP A 178 -14.60 23.20 5.87
CA ASP A 178 -13.38 22.58 6.40
C ASP A 178 -12.13 22.87 5.55
N ARG A 179 -12.32 23.28 4.28
CA ARG A 179 -11.24 23.58 3.33
C ARG A 179 -11.06 25.07 3.04
N LEU A 180 -11.84 25.95 3.66
CA LEU A 180 -11.67 27.40 3.56
C LEU A 180 -10.43 27.93 4.29
N THR A 181 -9.74 27.09 5.06
CA THR A 181 -8.47 27.42 5.70
C THR A 181 -7.25 26.99 4.87
N ASP A 182 -7.46 26.18 3.82
CA ASP A 182 -6.39 25.73 2.93
C ASP A 182 -6.16 26.73 1.80
N LEU A 183 -5.00 27.39 1.87
CA LEU A 183 -4.55 28.38 0.90
C LEU A 183 -4.54 27.81 -0.53
N ILE A 184 -4.14 26.55 -0.69
CA ILE A 184 -3.99 25.92 -2.00
C ILE A 184 -5.37 25.70 -2.64
N THR A 185 -6.33 25.18 -1.86
CA THR A 185 -7.71 24.97 -2.31
C THR A 185 -8.36 26.28 -2.78
N ILE A 186 -8.23 27.36 -2.00
CA ILE A 186 -8.78 28.67 -2.38
C ILE A 186 -8.12 29.20 -3.66
N LYS A 187 -6.78 29.15 -3.76
CA LYS A 187 -6.05 29.61 -4.96
C LYS A 187 -6.46 28.82 -6.20
N LYS A 188 -6.65 27.50 -6.10
CA LYS A 188 -7.08 26.66 -7.23
C LYS A 188 -8.50 26.98 -7.69
N ALA A 189 -9.41 27.22 -6.76
CA ALA A 189 -10.79 27.59 -7.10
C ALA A 189 -10.84 28.94 -7.82
N LEU A 190 -10.04 29.92 -7.37
CA LEU A 190 -9.90 31.22 -8.02
C LEU A 190 -9.22 31.11 -9.39
N GLU A 191 -8.18 30.28 -9.52
CA GLU A 191 -7.51 29.98 -10.79
C GLU A 191 -8.47 29.35 -11.81
N SER A 192 -9.29 28.40 -11.37
CA SER A 192 -10.28 27.75 -12.23
C SER A 192 -11.30 28.75 -12.80
N ARG A 193 -11.68 29.75 -12.00
CA ARG A 193 -12.76 30.68 -12.36
C ARG A 193 -12.28 31.97 -13.04
N PHE A 194 -11.08 32.44 -12.70
CA PHE A 194 -10.52 33.73 -13.14
C PHE A 194 -9.13 33.60 -13.80
N GLY A 195 -8.60 32.39 -13.92
CA GLY A 195 -7.34 32.15 -14.63
C GLY A 195 -7.44 32.56 -16.10
N ASP A 196 -6.28 32.85 -16.69
CA ASP A 196 -6.17 33.51 -18.01
C ASP A 196 -6.88 32.73 -19.15
N SER A 197 -7.08 31.41 -19.00
CA SER A 197 -7.82 30.55 -19.92
C SER A 197 -9.30 30.95 -20.08
N HIS A 198 -9.95 31.42 -19.01
CA HIS A 198 -11.38 31.77 -19.02
C HIS A 198 -11.67 33.21 -19.46
N LEU A 199 -10.72 34.13 -19.28
CA LEU A 199 -10.83 35.50 -19.79
C LEU A 199 -10.95 35.50 -21.34
N MET A 200 -10.23 34.59 -22.00
CA MET A 200 -10.29 34.41 -23.45
C MET A 200 -11.66 33.85 -23.92
N GLN A 201 -12.30 32.98 -23.12
CA GLN A 201 -13.65 32.49 -23.42
C GLN A 201 -14.73 33.56 -23.22
N PHE A 202 -14.58 34.42 -22.22
CA PHE A 202 -15.46 35.58 -22.02
C PHE A 202 -15.38 36.53 -23.23
N TYR A 203 -14.18 36.95 -23.63
CA TYR A 203 -13.99 37.79 -24.82
C TYR A 203 -14.47 37.11 -26.11
N ARG A 204 -14.25 35.79 -26.28
CA ARG A 204 -14.73 35.04 -27.44
C ARG A 204 -16.26 35.00 -27.51
N THR A 205 -16.92 34.87 -26.37
CA THR A 205 -18.38 34.85 -26.28
C THR A 205 -18.96 36.24 -26.54
N GLU A 206 -18.33 37.30 -26.01
CA GLU A 206 -18.78 38.67 -26.22
C GLU A 206 -18.55 39.18 -27.66
N LEU A 207 -17.49 38.72 -28.33
CA LEU A 207 -17.31 38.95 -29.76
C LEU A 207 -18.35 38.19 -30.60
N ARG A 208 -18.74 36.98 -30.19
CA ARG A 208 -19.79 36.20 -30.86
C ARG A 208 -21.17 36.83 -30.74
N THR A 209 -21.55 37.33 -29.57
CA THR A 209 -22.85 37.98 -29.37
C THR A 209 -22.94 39.28 -30.17
N ARG A 210 -21.88 40.09 -30.19
CA ARG A 210 -21.84 41.32 -31.01
C ARG A 210 -21.91 41.02 -32.52
N SER A 211 -21.31 39.91 -32.96
CA SER A 211 -21.38 39.46 -34.37
C SER A 211 -22.78 38.95 -34.73
N GLN A 212 -23.40 38.14 -33.88
CA GLN A 212 -24.76 37.64 -34.08
C GLN A 212 -25.80 38.76 -34.00
N GLU A 213 -25.66 39.72 -33.09
CA GLU A 213 -26.61 40.84 -32.96
C GLU A 213 -26.53 41.79 -34.17
N LYS A 214 -25.32 42.04 -34.71
CA LYS A 214 -25.16 42.76 -35.98
C LYS A 214 -25.76 42.00 -37.16
N ALA A 215 -25.51 40.70 -37.25
CA ALA A 215 -26.10 39.86 -38.28
C ALA A 215 -27.64 39.84 -38.16
N PHE A 216 -28.18 39.65 -36.97
CA PHE A 216 -29.62 39.62 -36.73
C PHE A 216 -30.29 40.95 -37.13
N LYS A 217 -29.71 42.10 -36.78
CA LYS A 217 -30.20 43.43 -37.22
C LYS A 217 -30.09 43.65 -38.73
N HIS A 218 -29.11 43.04 -39.40
CA HIS A 218 -28.92 43.18 -40.85
C HIS A 218 -29.82 42.24 -41.68
N TRP A 219 -30.12 41.04 -41.16
CA TRP A 219 -30.93 40.03 -41.85
C TRP A 219 -32.43 40.08 -41.50
N LEU A 220 -32.83 40.73 -40.39
CA LEU A 220 -34.25 40.89 -40.01
C LEU A 220 -35.15 41.51 -41.09
N PRO A 221 -34.72 42.55 -41.83
CA PRO A 221 -35.54 43.15 -42.89
C PRO A 221 -35.79 42.21 -44.08
N LEU A 222 -34.88 41.26 -44.33
CA LEU A 222 -34.93 40.39 -45.52
C LEU A 222 -35.93 39.22 -45.40
N TRP A 223 -36.44 38.95 -44.21
CA TRP A 223 -37.43 37.89 -43.96
C TRP A 223 -38.87 38.40 -43.84
N ASN A 224 -39.07 39.72 -43.74
CA ASN A 224 -40.39 40.33 -43.60
C ASN A 224 -40.96 40.87 -44.93
N ASP A 225 -40.22 40.75 -46.04
CA ASP A 225 -40.60 41.22 -47.37
C ASP A 225 -40.99 40.06 -48.33
N SER A 226 -41.74 39.06 -47.86
CA SER A 226 -42.36 38.01 -48.72
C SER A 226 -43.84 37.87 -48.45
#